data_AF-A0A938BKH1-F1
#
_entry.id   AF-A0A938BKH1-F1
#
_cell.length_a   1.000
_cell.length_b   1.000
_cell.length_c   1.000
_cell.angle_alpha   90.00
_cell.angle_beta   90.00
_cell.angle_gamma   90.00
#
_symmetry.space_group_name_H-M   'P 1'
#
loop_
_entity.id
_entity.type
_entity.pdbx_description
1 polymer ?
#
loop_
_entity_poly.entity_id
_entity_poly.type
_entity_poly.pdbx_seq_one_letter_code
_entity_poly.pdbx_strand_id
1 'polypeptide(L)'
;MVTHRTYIAHLCSLLLVSSVFSTLFFCVRTDGDIARKQAFAEIAPYVNLPDMDLSLPLHKTLLRESLDVFYPDRKAANDSLAAHAQLYAAMDVAELQRLLRSGDGLTWDGFLDMAGMYVVFALVYVAVMGLTCYGVETLAVYRYVREKQGALPPTEAMIALIRAGGPGRIKKAVSLLPKTVGAAFGLMMLFSPAYVLAYSFRSRFDTDTLSFMAVLGVLSNGLLITYTRKFYTFLIAEGRKGYVETAMVKNLDDDYSFSFRELCRVRKRFPGHVFYHVYLNARYQYLPTLKEQASFLISGLIIIEMALNIHGHLCYELLQHLLYKRYDAALTILMGIFLIVKTTEIGVDLWKDRETRRYENI
;
A
#
# COMPACT_ATOMS: atom_id res chain seq x y z
N MET A 1 -2.43 -31.73 -11.92
CA MET A 1 -3.14 -31.03 -13.03
C MET A 1 -3.47 -29.56 -12.75
N VAL A 2 -3.74 -29.15 -11.51
CA VAL A 2 -4.11 -27.75 -11.16
C VAL A 2 -2.97 -26.74 -11.37
N THR A 3 -1.71 -27.13 -11.16
CA THR A 3 -0.54 -26.24 -11.22
C THR A 3 -0.25 -25.68 -12.61
N HIS A 4 -0.26 -26.50 -13.67
CA HIS A 4 0.04 -26.04 -15.04
C HIS A 4 -0.95 -24.98 -15.55
N ARG A 5 -2.25 -25.13 -15.24
CA ARG A 5 -3.27 -24.17 -15.67
C ARG A 5 -3.07 -22.79 -15.02
N THR A 6 -2.64 -22.76 -13.76
CA THR A 6 -2.36 -21.51 -13.03
C THR A 6 -1.17 -20.77 -13.62
N TYR A 7 -0.05 -21.45 -13.91
CA TYR A 7 1.12 -20.81 -14.52
C TYR A 7 0.86 -20.31 -15.94
N ILE A 8 0.08 -21.05 -16.73
CA ILE A 8 -0.37 -20.59 -18.05
C ILE A 8 -1.22 -19.32 -17.91
N ALA A 9 -2.13 -19.28 -16.93
CA ALA A 9 -2.93 -18.08 -16.68
C ALA A 9 -2.06 -16.87 -16.29
N HIS A 10 -1.02 -17.07 -15.47
CA HIS A 10 -0.06 -16.00 -15.15
C HIS A 10 0.65 -15.50 -16.40
N LEU A 11 1.16 -16.41 -17.25
CA LEU A 11 1.84 -16.06 -18.49
C LEU A 11 0.91 -15.28 -19.44
N CYS A 12 -0.32 -15.77 -19.66
CA CYS A 12 -1.32 -15.09 -20.48
C CYS A 12 -1.67 -13.71 -19.93
N SER A 13 -1.83 -13.56 -18.62
CA SER A 13 -2.12 -12.25 -18.01
C SER A 13 -0.95 -11.28 -18.16
N LEU A 14 0.29 -11.77 -18.06
CA LEU A 14 1.49 -10.96 -18.22
C LEU A 14 1.60 -10.49 -19.68
N LEU A 15 1.44 -11.41 -20.63
CA LEU A 15 1.43 -11.09 -22.07
C LEU A 15 0.32 -10.09 -22.43
N LEU A 16 -0.90 -10.29 -21.94
CA LEU A 16 -2.03 -9.42 -22.24
C LEU A 16 -1.82 -8.01 -21.68
N VAL A 17 -1.46 -7.89 -20.39
CA VAL A 17 -1.26 -6.59 -19.76
C VAL A 17 -0.05 -5.89 -20.37
N SER A 18 1.07 -6.59 -20.58
CA SER A 18 2.23 -6.02 -21.28
C SER A 18 1.88 -5.57 -22.68
N SER A 19 1.05 -6.30 -23.43
CA SER A 19 0.58 -5.88 -24.74
C SER A 19 -0.28 -4.62 -24.66
N VAL A 20 -1.24 -4.55 -23.73
CA VAL A 20 -2.11 -3.37 -23.56
C VAL A 20 -1.29 -2.13 -23.22
N PHE A 21 -0.38 -2.23 -22.25
CA PHE A 21 0.49 -1.12 -21.88
C PHE A 21 1.45 -0.72 -22.99
N SER A 22 1.98 -1.69 -23.75
CA SER A 22 2.83 -1.38 -24.91
C SER A 22 2.04 -0.61 -25.96
N THR A 23 0.84 -1.07 -26.33
CA THR A 23 -0.03 -0.36 -27.27
C THR A 23 -0.37 1.04 -26.78
N LEU A 24 -0.76 1.19 -25.50
CA LEU A 24 -1.03 2.49 -24.90
C LEU A 24 0.21 3.39 -24.92
N PHE A 25 1.37 2.86 -24.59
CA PHE A 25 2.64 3.59 -24.61
C PHE A 25 2.95 4.11 -26.02
N PHE A 26 2.78 3.26 -27.05
CA PHE A 26 2.98 3.67 -28.44
C PHE A 26 1.96 4.72 -28.88
N CYS A 27 0.66 4.54 -28.63
CA CYS A 27 -0.38 5.51 -28.99
C CYS A 27 -0.18 6.87 -28.31
N VAL A 28 0.10 6.86 -27.00
CA VAL A 28 0.32 8.07 -26.22
C VAL A 28 1.57 8.81 -26.69
N ARG A 29 2.62 8.09 -27.06
CA ARG A 29 3.84 8.69 -27.58
C ARG A 29 3.62 9.33 -28.95
N THR A 30 2.94 8.63 -29.87
CA THR A 30 2.68 9.15 -31.21
C THR A 30 1.76 10.38 -31.18
N ASP A 31 0.71 10.36 -30.38
CA ASP A 31 -0.26 11.46 -30.33
C ASP A 31 0.22 12.61 -29.44
N GLY A 32 0.91 12.29 -28.33
CA GLY A 32 1.42 13.25 -27.35
C GLY A 32 2.56 14.12 -27.88
N ASP A 33 3.49 13.55 -28.64
CA ASP A 33 4.63 14.30 -29.19
C ASP A 33 4.18 15.29 -30.27
N ILE A 34 3.19 14.92 -31.09
CA ILE A 34 2.64 15.79 -32.14
C ILE A 34 1.81 16.91 -31.52
N ALA A 35 0.88 16.57 -30.61
CA ALA A 35 0.00 17.55 -29.97
C ALA A 35 0.76 18.53 -29.07
N ARG A 36 1.81 18.08 -28.36
CA ARG A 36 2.64 18.96 -27.51
C ARG A 36 3.51 19.90 -28.31
N LYS A 37 4.12 19.43 -29.41
CA LYS A 37 4.91 20.31 -30.29
C LYS A 37 4.02 21.39 -30.91
N GLN A 38 2.80 21.04 -31.32
CA GLN A 38 1.81 21.99 -31.82
C GLN A 38 1.36 22.98 -30.73
N ALA A 39 0.96 22.49 -29.55
CA ALA A 39 0.53 23.35 -28.45
C ALA A 39 1.63 24.28 -27.93
N PHE A 40 2.88 23.79 -27.83
CA PHE A 40 4.00 24.64 -27.44
C PHE A 40 4.34 25.65 -28.54
N ALA A 41 4.27 25.29 -29.83
CA ALA A 41 4.46 26.25 -30.92
C ALA A 41 3.40 27.38 -30.89
N GLU A 42 2.16 27.07 -30.49
CA GLU A 42 1.10 28.07 -30.31
C GLU A 42 1.33 28.99 -29.10
N ILE A 43 1.97 28.49 -28.04
CA ILE A 43 2.15 29.20 -26.75
C ILE A 43 3.51 29.91 -26.66
N ALA A 44 4.53 29.42 -27.37
CA ALA A 44 5.90 29.95 -27.38
C ALA A 44 6.02 31.48 -27.58
N PRO A 45 5.23 32.14 -28.45
CA PRO A 45 5.33 33.59 -28.61
C PRO A 45 4.83 34.38 -27.38
N TYR A 46 4.02 33.78 -26.51
CA TYR A 46 3.42 34.45 -25.34
C TYR A 46 4.18 34.20 -24.04
N VAL A 47 4.97 33.12 -23.96
CA VAL A 47 5.76 32.76 -22.77
C VAL A 47 7.11 33.49 -22.70
N ASN A 48 7.68 33.86 -23.85
CA ASN A 48 8.99 34.51 -23.94
C ASN A 48 8.92 36.05 -24.08
N LEU A 49 7.83 36.68 -23.63
CA LEU A 49 7.69 38.13 -23.70
C LEU A 49 8.61 38.80 -22.66
N PRO A 50 9.59 39.62 -23.07
CA PRO A 50 10.67 40.11 -22.19
C PRO A 50 10.18 40.97 -21.02
N ASP A 51 8.98 41.55 -21.13
CA ASP A 51 8.41 42.46 -20.12
C ASP A 51 7.19 41.87 -19.38
N MET A 52 6.87 40.59 -19.59
CA MET A 52 5.63 39.99 -19.08
C MET A 52 5.89 38.76 -18.21
N ASP A 53 5.86 38.97 -16.90
CA ASP A 53 5.95 37.89 -15.91
C ASP A 53 4.59 37.23 -15.67
N LEU A 54 4.35 36.10 -16.34
CA LEU A 54 3.12 35.31 -16.25
C LEU A 54 2.90 34.61 -14.89
N SER A 55 3.89 34.64 -13.99
CA SER A 55 3.70 34.17 -12.61
C SER A 55 2.81 35.13 -11.79
N LEU A 56 2.71 36.40 -12.21
CA LEU A 56 1.91 37.42 -11.56
C LEU A 56 0.44 37.41 -12.02
N PRO A 57 -0.56 37.47 -11.10
CA PRO A 57 -1.97 37.47 -11.45
C PRO A 57 -2.40 38.64 -12.37
N LEU A 58 -1.70 39.77 -12.27
CA LEU A 58 -1.95 40.95 -13.06
C LEU A 58 -1.62 40.72 -14.55
N HIS A 59 -0.43 40.21 -14.84
CA HIS A 59 0.02 39.95 -16.21
C HIS A 59 -0.78 38.83 -16.87
N LYS A 60 -1.23 37.84 -16.10
CA LYS A 60 -2.20 36.84 -16.56
C LYS A 60 -3.49 37.48 -17.07
N THR A 61 -4.06 38.37 -16.26
CA THR A 61 -5.32 39.05 -16.58
C THR A 61 -5.12 39.95 -17.80
N LEU A 62 -3.99 40.64 -17.86
CA LEU A 62 -3.61 41.50 -18.97
C LEU A 62 -3.44 40.70 -20.28
N LEU A 63 -2.76 39.55 -20.26
CA LEU A 63 -2.65 38.68 -21.44
C LEU A 63 -4.03 38.19 -21.89
N ARG A 64 -4.87 37.73 -20.96
CA ARG A 64 -6.23 37.26 -21.26
C ARG A 64 -7.07 38.35 -21.91
N GLU A 65 -7.10 39.53 -21.31
CA GLU A 65 -7.85 40.68 -21.84
C GLU A 65 -7.30 41.14 -23.19
N SER A 66 -5.98 41.11 -23.37
CA SER A 66 -5.35 41.41 -24.66
C SER A 66 -5.81 40.43 -25.74
N LEU A 67 -5.78 39.13 -25.45
CA LEU A 67 -6.21 38.08 -26.38
C LEU A 67 -7.71 38.21 -26.72
N ASP A 68 -8.55 38.58 -25.75
CA ASP A 68 -9.98 38.80 -25.96
C ASP A 68 -10.27 40.07 -26.79
N VAL A 69 -9.41 41.09 -26.72
CA VAL A 69 -9.52 42.30 -27.56
C VAL A 69 -9.10 42.02 -29.01
N PHE A 70 -7.99 41.28 -29.21
CA PHE A 70 -7.49 40.99 -30.56
C PHE A 70 -8.21 39.81 -31.23
N TYR A 71 -8.78 38.87 -30.46
CA TYR A 71 -9.48 37.68 -30.95
C TYR A 71 -10.81 37.45 -30.18
N PRO A 72 -11.80 38.34 -30.35
CA PRO A 72 -13.05 38.30 -29.57
C PRO A 72 -13.89 37.04 -29.81
N ASP A 73 -13.83 36.47 -31.00
CA ASP A 73 -14.60 35.27 -31.38
C ASP A 73 -14.05 33.97 -30.77
N ARG A 74 -12.90 34.02 -30.07
CA ARG A 74 -12.16 32.85 -29.57
C ARG A 74 -12.00 32.83 -28.05
N LYS A 75 -12.91 33.46 -27.32
CA LYS A 75 -12.82 33.63 -25.86
C LYS A 75 -12.49 32.34 -25.07
N ALA A 76 -13.15 31.23 -25.40
CA ALA A 76 -12.88 29.94 -24.74
C ALA A 76 -11.47 29.38 -25.04
N ALA A 77 -10.96 29.61 -26.27
CA ALA A 77 -9.61 29.22 -26.65
C ALA A 77 -8.56 30.15 -26.02
N ASN A 78 -8.85 31.46 -25.93
CA ASN A 78 -7.99 32.45 -25.27
C ASN A 78 -7.84 32.16 -23.77
N ASP A 79 -8.94 31.80 -23.09
CA ASP A 79 -8.95 31.38 -21.69
C ASP A 79 -8.07 30.14 -21.46
N SER A 80 -8.20 29.15 -22.36
CA SER A 80 -7.35 27.95 -22.35
C SER A 80 -5.89 28.31 -22.60
N LEU A 81 -5.59 29.16 -23.57
CA LEU A 81 -4.23 29.53 -23.96
C LEU A 81 -3.53 30.31 -22.85
N ALA A 82 -4.21 31.25 -22.21
CA ALA A 82 -3.70 31.98 -21.04
C ALA A 82 -3.45 31.05 -19.83
N ALA A 83 -4.32 30.06 -19.60
CA ALA A 83 -4.13 29.06 -18.54
C ALA A 83 -2.93 28.13 -18.83
N HIS A 84 -2.75 27.70 -20.08
CA HIS A 84 -1.59 26.89 -20.47
C HIS A 84 -0.29 27.70 -20.42
N ALA A 85 -0.28 28.95 -20.91
CA ALA A 85 0.87 29.83 -20.83
C ALA A 85 1.33 30.07 -19.38
N GLN A 86 0.38 30.22 -18.44
CA GLN A 86 0.68 30.31 -17.02
C GLN A 86 1.29 29.02 -16.46
N LEU A 87 0.72 27.85 -16.80
CA LEU A 87 1.25 26.55 -16.39
C LEU A 87 2.71 26.37 -16.83
N TYR A 88 3.05 26.81 -18.04
CA TYR A 88 4.42 26.77 -18.56
C TYR A 88 5.31 27.84 -17.90
N ALA A 89 4.84 29.07 -17.70
CA ALA A 89 5.65 30.14 -17.10
C ALA A 89 5.92 29.96 -15.60
N ALA A 90 5.05 29.23 -14.89
CA ALA A 90 5.26 28.90 -13.47
C ALA A 90 6.26 27.75 -13.25
N MET A 91 6.73 27.10 -14.32
CA MET A 91 7.76 26.08 -14.21
C MET A 91 9.13 26.75 -14.20
N ASP A 92 10.03 26.27 -13.34
CA ASP A 92 11.40 26.79 -13.28
C ASP A 92 12.05 26.66 -14.67
N VAL A 93 12.80 27.65 -15.15
CA VAL A 93 13.32 27.65 -16.54
C VAL A 93 14.21 26.43 -16.81
N ALA A 94 14.88 25.91 -15.77
CA ALA A 94 15.62 24.66 -15.78
C ALA A 94 14.73 23.42 -15.91
N GLU A 95 13.53 23.45 -15.33
CA GLU A 95 12.50 22.40 -15.42
C GLU A 95 11.79 22.43 -16.77
N LEU A 96 11.53 23.62 -17.33
CA LEU A 96 11.01 23.81 -18.68
C LEU A 96 12.01 23.33 -19.75
N GLN A 97 13.31 23.63 -19.56
CA GLN A 97 14.37 23.11 -20.42
C GLN A 97 14.55 21.60 -20.26
N ARG A 98 14.37 21.05 -19.05
CA ARG A 98 14.29 19.59 -18.85
C ARG A 98 13.08 19.00 -19.55
N LEU A 99 11.91 19.65 -19.49
CA LEU A 99 10.67 19.21 -20.13
C LEU A 99 10.76 19.25 -21.66
N LEU A 100 11.34 20.30 -22.22
CA LEU A 100 11.59 20.49 -23.65
C LEU A 100 12.70 19.58 -24.18
N ARG A 101 13.79 19.35 -23.42
CA ARG A 101 14.78 18.30 -23.74
C ARG A 101 14.22 16.89 -23.55
N SER A 102 13.28 16.71 -22.62
CA SER A 102 12.55 15.46 -22.41
C SER A 102 11.34 15.28 -23.34
N GLY A 103 11.19 16.14 -24.34
CA GLY A 103 10.36 15.87 -25.51
C GLY A 103 10.87 14.65 -26.32
N ASP A 104 12.10 14.19 -26.03
CA ASP A 104 12.66 12.93 -26.53
C ASP A 104 12.28 11.72 -25.65
N GLY A 105 11.05 11.63 -25.14
CA GLY A 105 10.58 10.50 -24.32
C GLY A 105 11.46 10.19 -23.09
N LEU A 106 11.32 8.97 -22.55
CA LEU A 106 12.14 8.51 -21.43
C LEU A 106 13.62 8.37 -21.85
N THR A 107 14.48 9.26 -21.36
CA THR A 107 15.94 9.12 -21.52
C THR A 107 16.46 7.95 -20.68
N TRP A 108 17.60 7.37 -21.06
CA TRP A 108 18.19 6.24 -20.34
C TRP A 108 18.53 6.57 -18.88
N ASP A 109 19.01 7.79 -18.62
CA ASP A 109 19.29 8.25 -17.25
C ASP A 109 18.00 8.38 -16.43
N GLY A 110 16.93 8.94 -17.03
CA GLY A 110 15.61 8.99 -16.39
C GLY A 110 15.03 7.60 -16.12
N PHE A 111 15.28 6.62 -17.00
CA PHE A 111 14.92 5.23 -16.76
C PHE A 111 15.65 4.64 -15.56
N LEU A 112 16.96 4.88 -15.44
CA LEU A 112 17.78 4.37 -14.34
C LEU A 112 17.36 4.99 -13.00
N ASP A 113 17.06 6.28 -12.97
CA ASP A 113 16.52 6.95 -11.79
C ASP A 113 15.18 6.33 -11.38
N MET A 114 14.27 6.12 -12.34
CA MET A 114 13.00 5.42 -12.09
C MET A 114 13.20 3.98 -11.61
N ALA A 115 14.17 3.26 -12.17
CA ALA A 115 14.51 1.91 -11.73
C ALA A 115 15.03 1.90 -10.29
N GLY A 116 15.84 2.89 -9.89
CA GLY A 116 16.29 3.08 -8.51
C GLY A 116 15.11 3.30 -7.55
N MET A 117 14.20 4.21 -7.90
CA MET A 117 12.98 4.47 -7.12
C MET A 117 12.10 3.22 -7.01
N TYR A 118 11.99 2.47 -8.10
CA TYR A 118 11.25 1.20 -8.14
C TYR A 118 11.84 0.15 -7.21
N VAL A 119 13.17 -0.01 -7.17
CA VAL A 119 13.84 -0.96 -6.27
C VAL A 119 13.59 -0.58 -4.81
N VAL A 120 13.70 0.70 -4.45
CA VAL A 120 13.43 1.19 -3.09
C VAL A 120 11.97 0.89 -2.70
N PHE A 121 11.02 1.20 -3.59
CA PHE A 121 9.61 0.90 -3.38
C PHE A 121 9.36 -0.60 -3.18
N ALA A 122 9.97 -1.45 -4.02
CA ALA A 122 9.87 -2.90 -3.91
C ALA A 122 10.45 -3.43 -2.58
N LEU A 123 11.56 -2.87 -2.11
CA LEU A 123 12.16 -3.25 -0.82
C LEU A 123 11.24 -2.88 0.35
N VAL A 124 10.68 -1.67 0.36
CA VAL A 124 9.69 -1.25 1.36
C VAL A 124 8.49 -2.16 1.32
N TYR A 125 7.96 -2.44 0.12
CA TYR A 125 6.83 -3.34 -0.07
C TYR A 125 7.08 -4.73 0.54
N VAL A 126 8.23 -5.35 0.24
CA VAL A 126 8.61 -6.66 0.80
C VAL A 126 8.75 -6.60 2.32
N ALA A 127 9.37 -5.55 2.86
CA ALA A 127 9.53 -5.36 4.30
C ALA A 127 8.18 -5.23 5.01
N VAL A 128 7.27 -4.39 4.49
CA VAL A 128 5.94 -4.20 5.06
C VAL A 128 5.10 -5.47 4.91
N MET A 129 5.19 -6.17 3.78
CA MET A 129 4.50 -7.46 3.58
C MET A 129 4.98 -8.51 4.61
N GLY A 130 6.29 -8.61 4.84
CA GLY A 130 6.86 -9.51 5.84
C GLY A 130 6.41 -9.17 7.27
N LEU A 131 6.48 -7.89 7.64
CA LEU A 131 6.06 -7.40 8.96
C LEU A 131 4.56 -7.59 9.20
N THR A 132 3.72 -7.31 8.19
CA THR A 132 2.27 -7.49 8.29
C THR A 132 1.91 -8.97 8.39
N CYS A 133 2.51 -9.86 7.58
CA CYS A 133 2.30 -11.31 7.70
C CYS A 133 2.66 -11.83 9.10
N TYR A 134 3.84 -11.42 9.59
CA TYR A 134 4.29 -11.80 10.93
C TYR A 134 3.35 -11.26 12.02
N GLY A 135 2.95 -9.98 11.91
CA GLY A 135 2.04 -9.33 12.86
C GLY A 135 0.66 -9.99 12.89
N VAL A 136 0.08 -10.29 11.72
CA VAL A 136 -1.21 -10.99 11.57
C VAL A 136 -1.19 -12.33 12.29
N GLU A 137 -0.20 -13.16 11.99
CA GLU A 137 -0.12 -14.49 12.61
C GLU A 137 0.09 -14.35 14.13
N THR A 138 0.91 -13.40 14.59
CA THR A 138 1.27 -13.26 16.02
C THR A 138 0.10 -12.76 16.84
N LEU A 139 -0.61 -11.75 16.36
CA LEU A 139 -1.80 -11.22 17.03
C LEU A 139 -2.94 -12.24 17.05
N ALA A 140 -3.13 -12.98 15.97
CA ALA A 140 -4.18 -13.99 15.88
C ALA A 140 -3.91 -15.19 16.80
N VAL A 141 -2.67 -15.67 16.83
CA VAL A 141 -2.24 -16.73 17.75
C VAL A 141 -2.37 -16.28 19.21
N TYR A 142 -1.90 -15.06 19.53
CA TYR A 142 -2.06 -14.49 20.87
C TYR A 142 -3.53 -14.40 21.29
N ARG A 143 -4.40 -13.92 20.40
CA ARG A 143 -5.85 -13.84 20.65
C ARG A 143 -6.46 -15.22 20.88
N TYR A 144 -6.11 -16.21 20.05
CA TYR A 144 -6.60 -17.58 20.16
C TYR A 144 -6.21 -18.24 21.49
N VAL A 145 -4.92 -18.14 21.86
CA VAL A 145 -4.40 -18.70 23.12
C VAL A 145 -5.07 -18.05 24.32
N ARG A 146 -5.23 -16.72 24.31
CA ARG A 146 -5.89 -15.99 25.39
C ARG A 146 -7.36 -16.40 25.57
N GLU A 147 -8.07 -16.64 24.47
CA GLU A 147 -9.44 -17.16 24.52
C GLU A 147 -9.50 -18.57 25.11
N LYS A 148 -8.58 -19.45 24.72
CA LYS A 148 -8.46 -20.81 25.28
C LYS A 148 -8.10 -20.81 26.77
N GLN A 149 -7.34 -19.82 27.23
CA GLN A 149 -7.06 -19.59 28.65
C GLN A 149 -8.26 -19.00 29.43
N GLY A 150 -9.40 -18.73 28.78
CA GLY A 150 -10.57 -18.10 29.42
C GLY A 150 -10.34 -16.64 29.84
N ALA A 151 -9.28 -16.00 29.35
CA ALA A 151 -8.92 -14.65 29.76
C ALA A 151 -9.76 -13.60 29.03
N LEU A 152 -10.76 -13.07 29.74
CA LEU A 152 -11.66 -12.01 29.25
C LEU A 152 -10.89 -10.81 28.67
N PRO A 153 -11.36 -10.18 27.57
CA PRO A 153 -10.88 -8.89 27.09
C PRO A 153 -10.88 -7.84 28.22
N PRO A 154 -9.96 -6.86 28.22
CA PRO A 154 -9.87 -5.87 29.30
C PRO A 154 -11.17 -5.08 29.51
N THR A 155 -11.88 -4.79 28.43
CA THR A 155 -13.20 -4.13 28.41
C THR A 155 -14.26 -4.96 29.12
N GLU A 156 -14.38 -6.23 28.76
CA GLU A 156 -15.36 -7.16 29.35
C GLU A 156 -15.02 -7.48 30.80
N ALA A 157 -13.73 -7.66 31.12
CA ALA A 157 -13.26 -7.83 32.50
C ALA A 157 -13.59 -6.59 33.36
N MET A 158 -13.43 -5.38 32.81
CA MET A 158 -13.79 -4.14 33.49
C MET A 158 -15.31 -4.05 33.72
N ILE A 159 -16.13 -4.33 32.70
CA ILE A 159 -17.60 -4.34 32.81
C ILE A 159 -18.08 -5.39 33.81
N ALA A 160 -17.50 -6.59 33.79
CA ALA A 160 -17.82 -7.66 34.73
C ALA A 160 -17.48 -7.27 36.17
N LEU A 161 -16.34 -6.63 36.41
CA LEU A 161 -15.94 -6.13 37.73
C LEU A 161 -16.82 -4.98 38.24
N ILE A 162 -17.26 -4.08 37.33
CA ILE A 162 -18.19 -2.99 37.66
C ILE A 162 -19.58 -3.56 38.00
N ARG A 163 -20.10 -4.50 37.19
CA ARG A 163 -21.40 -5.15 37.44
C ARG A 163 -21.42 -5.98 38.72
N ALA A 164 -20.29 -6.59 39.09
CA ALA A 164 -20.19 -7.44 40.28
C ALA A 164 -20.17 -6.65 41.60
N GLY A 165 -20.00 -5.33 41.59
CA GLY A 165 -20.08 -4.44 42.77
C GLY A 165 -18.96 -4.61 43.82
N GLY A 166 -18.68 -3.55 44.59
CA GLY A 166 -17.81 -3.57 45.78
C GLY A 166 -16.52 -2.72 45.67
N PRO A 167 -16.09 -2.06 46.77
CA PRO A 167 -15.02 -1.05 46.74
C PRO A 167 -13.65 -1.59 46.28
N GLY A 168 -13.30 -2.83 46.66
CA GLY A 168 -12.06 -3.48 46.20
C GLY A 168 -12.08 -3.88 44.72
N ARG A 169 -13.26 -4.10 44.14
CA ARG A 169 -13.42 -4.45 42.72
C ARG A 169 -13.47 -3.22 41.83
N ILE A 170 -14.01 -2.10 42.32
CA ILE A 170 -13.94 -0.79 41.67
C ILE A 170 -12.47 -0.36 41.51
N LYS A 171 -11.64 -0.53 42.55
CA LYS A 171 -10.20 -0.24 42.46
C LYS A 171 -9.50 -1.08 41.38
N LYS A 172 -9.85 -2.37 41.25
CA LYS A 172 -9.35 -3.24 40.17
C LYS A 172 -9.88 -2.83 38.79
N ALA A 173 -11.14 -2.42 38.67
CA ALA A 173 -11.69 -1.91 37.42
C ALA A 173 -10.99 -0.62 36.97
N VAL A 174 -10.73 0.32 37.89
CA VAL A 174 -9.96 1.55 37.61
C VAL A 174 -8.53 1.23 37.16
N SER A 175 -7.90 0.19 37.73
CA SER A 175 -6.57 -0.24 37.28
C SER A 175 -6.53 -0.82 35.86
N LEU A 176 -7.68 -1.25 35.32
CA LEU A 176 -7.82 -1.72 33.94
C LEU A 176 -8.10 -0.58 32.95
N LEU A 177 -8.54 0.58 33.43
CA LEU A 177 -8.87 1.75 32.62
C LEU A 177 -7.73 2.19 31.67
N PRO A 178 -6.46 2.33 32.11
CA PRO A 178 -5.36 2.65 31.19
C PRO A 178 -5.12 1.57 30.12
N LYS A 179 -5.33 0.29 30.46
CA LYS A 179 -5.23 -0.81 29.48
C LYS A 179 -6.34 -0.75 28.45
N THR A 180 -7.56 -0.39 28.88
CA THR A 180 -8.72 -0.23 28.00
C THR A 180 -8.60 0.98 27.08
N VAL A 181 -8.18 2.13 27.62
CA VAL A 181 -7.95 3.36 26.83
C VAL A 181 -6.80 3.14 25.85
N GLY A 182 -5.71 2.51 26.26
CA GLY A 182 -4.60 2.17 25.38
C GLY A 182 -5.04 1.22 24.24
N ALA A 183 -5.87 0.22 24.55
CA ALA A 183 -6.43 -0.67 23.54
C ALA A 183 -7.36 0.08 22.55
N ALA A 184 -8.19 0.99 23.05
CA ALA A 184 -9.06 1.82 22.21
C ALA A 184 -8.26 2.73 21.29
N PHE A 185 -7.22 3.39 21.80
CA PHE A 185 -6.34 4.23 21.00
C PHE A 185 -5.57 3.42 19.94
N GLY A 186 -5.07 2.24 20.30
CA GLY A 186 -4.43 1.33 19.36
C GLY A 186 -5.37 0.86 18.25
N LEU A 187 -6.63 0.55 18.58
CA LEU A 187 -7.66 0.23 17.58
C LEU A 187 -7.95 1.45 16.69
N MET A 188 -8.06 2.65 17.25
CA MET A 188 -8.27 3.88 16.45
C MET A 188 -7.13 4.10 15.46
N MET A 189 -5.87 3.92 15.86
CA MET A 189 -4.74 4.00 14.93
C MET A 189 -4.82 2.94 13.84
N LEU A 190 -5.12 1.70 14.20
CA LEU A 190 -5.21 0.60 13.24
C LEU A 190 -6.39 0.71 12.26
N PHE A 191 -7.47 1.40 12.65
CA PHE A 191 -8.64 1.65 11.80
C PHE A 191 -8.61 3.01 11.08
N SER A 192 -7.63 3.86 11.39
CA SER A 192 -7.50 5.15 10.71
C SER A 192 -7.04 4.94 9.27
N PRO A 193 -7.66 5.60 8.27
CA PRO A 193 -7.19 5.53 6.90
C PRO A 193 -5.75 6.04 6.76
N ALA A 194 -5.00 5.44 5.84
CA ALA A 194 -3.58 5.69 5.69
C ALA A 194 -3.22 7.17 5.48
N TYR A 195 -4.03 7.86 4.68
CA TYR A 195 -3.83 9.28 4.42
C TYR A 195 -4.02 10.14 5.69
N VAL A 196 -4.98 9.81 6.56
CA VAL A 196 -5.25 10.58 7.79
C VAL A 196 -4.06 10.49 8.74
N LEU A 197 -3.50 9.29 8.91
CA LEU A 197 -2.29 9.10 9.71
C LEU A 197 -1.09 9.81 9.09
N ALA A 198 -0.89 9.67 7.78
CA ALA A 198 0.20 10.34 7.06
C ALA A 198 0.16 11.87 7.27
N TYR A 199 -0.99 12.52 7.04
CA TYR A 199 -1.15 13.96 7.25
C TYR A 199 -0.99 14.39 8.71
N SER A 200 -1.46 13.58 9.66
CA SER A 200 -1.33 13.87 11.09
C SER A 200 0.13 13.92 11.55
N PHE A 201 1.01 13.15 10.91
CA PHE A 201 2.43 13.08 11.26
C PHE A 201 3.34 13.95 10.37
N ARG A 202 2.87 14.37 9.19
CA ARG A 202 3.60 15.24 8.25
C ARG A 202 4.13 16.53 8.86
N SER A 203 3.51 17.03 9.93
CA SER A 203 3.91 18.28 10.58
C SER A 203 4.96 18.14 11.70
N ARG A 204 5.35 16.91 12.10
CA ARG A 204 6.12 16.70 13.35
C ARG A 204 7.32 15.75 13.26
N PHE A 205 7.46 14.96 12.21
CA PHE A 205 8.56 14.00 12.05
C PHE A 205 9.28 14.26 10.74
N ASP A 206 10.58 13.91 10.69
CA ASP A 206 11.30 13.77 9.41
C ASP A 206 10.66 12.62 8.62
N THR A 207 9.64 12.98 7.84
CA THR A 207 8.81 12.06 7.06
C THR A 207 9.54 11.41 5.90
N ASP A 208 10.77 11.83 5.63
CA ASP A 208 11.62 11.35 4.54
C ASP A 208 12.32 10.02 4.89
N THR A 209 12.08 9.47 6.09
CA THR A 209 12.70 8.22 6.51
C THR A 209 11.90 6.99 6.05
N LEU A 210 12.54 6.10 5.29
CA LEU A 210 11.97 4.83 4.80
C LEU A 210 11.35 3.98 5.93
N SER A 211 11.93 4.03 7.13
CA SER A 211 11.42 3.34 8.32
C SER A 211 10.07 3.87 8.77
N PHE A 212 9.84 5.18 8.69
CA PHE A 212 8.57 5.81 9.04
C PHE A 212 7.45 5.37 8.09
N MET A 213 7.74 5.36 6.78
CA MET A 213 6.81 4.84 5.78
C MET A 213 6.48 3.36 6.01
N ALA A 214 7.48 2.53 6.34
CA ALA A 214 7.24 1.11 6.63
C ALA A 214 6.34 0.92 7.85
N VAL A 215 6.55 1.68 8.93
CA VAL A 215 5.70 1.64 10.13
C VAL A 215 4.27 2.07 9.82
N LEU A 216 4.10 3.17 9.09
CA LEU A 216 2.77 3.60 8.64
C LEU A 216 2.12 2.54 7.75
N GLY A 217 2.85 1.96 6.79
CA GLY A 217 2.32 0.91 5.91
C GLY A 217 1.79 -0.32 6.67
N VAL A 218 2.44 -0.70 7.78
CA VAL A 218 1.97 -1.79 8.65
C VAL A 218 0.71 -1.40 9.42
N LEU A 219 0.66 -0.16 9.95
CA LEU A 219 -0.37 0.27 10.89
C LEU A 219 -1.62 0.89 10.24
N SER A 220 -1.49 1.54 9.08
CA SER A 220 -2.42 2.59 8.65
C SER A 220 -3.53 2.15 7.68
N ASN A 221 -3.67 0.86 7.39
CA ASN A 221 -4.64 0.38 6.40
C ASN A 221 -5.69 -0.59 6.93
N GLY A 222 -5.81 -0.78 8.25
CA GLY A 222 -6.71 -1.81 8.80
C GLY A 222 -6.36 -3.25 8.41
N LEU A 223 -5.28 -3.45 7.63
CA LEU A 223 -4.82 -4.73 7.14
C LEU A 223 -4.47 -5.65 8.29
N LEU A 224 -3.68 -5.13 9.23
CA LEU A 224 -3.25 -5.90 10.38
C LEU A 224 -4.47 -6.46 11.14
N ILE A 225 -5.49 -5.65 11.42
CA ILE A 225 -6.70 -6.13 12.13
C ILE A 225 -7.54 -7.08 11.27
N THR A 226 -7.82 -6.70 10.02
CA THR A 226 -8.71 -7.45 9.13
C THR A 226 -8.16 -8.85 8.87
N TYR A 227 -6.88 -8.94 8.55
CA TYR A 227 -6.21 -10.20 8.29
C TYR A 227 -5.89 -10.98 9.58
N THR A 228 -5.63 -10.30 10.71
CA THR A 228 -5.60 -10.95 12.04
C THR A 228 -6.93 -11.65 12.32
N ARG A 229 -8.05 -10.98 12.06
CA ARG A 229 -9.38 -11.56 12.26
C ARG A 229 -9.62 -12.74 11.32
N LYS A 230 -9.22 -12.63 10.05
CA LYS A 230 -9.33 -13.73 9.07
C LYS A 230 -8.52 -14.96 9.49
N PHE A 231 -7.25 -14.78 9.88
CA PHE A 231 -6.39 -15.86 10.38
C PHE A 231 -6.95 -16.50 11.65
N TYR A 232 -7.42 -15.67 12.59
CA TYR A 232 -8.04 -16.14 13.82
C TYR A 232 -9.31 -16.97 13.57
N THR A 233 -10.14 -16.59 12.59
CA THR A 233 -11.29 -17.41 12.18
C THR A 233 -10.85 -18.78 11.67
N PHE A 234 -9.74 -18.87 10.91
CA PHE A 234 -9.19 -20.16 10.50
C PHE A 234 -8.70 -20.98 11.70
N LEU A 235 -8.04 -20.37 12.69
CA LEU A 235 -7.63 -21.06 13.92
C LEU A 235 -8.83 -21.63 14.70
N ILE A 236 -9.94 -20.88 14.79
CA ILE A 236 -11.17 -21.38 15.42
C ILE A 236 -11.76 -22.53 14.62
N ALA A 237 -11.87 -22.38 13.30
CA ALA A 237 -12.46 -23.41 12.44
C ALA A 237 -11.66 -24.71 12.49
N GLU A 238 -10.33 -24.63 12.43
CA GLU A 238 -9.45 -25.79 12.57
C GLU A 238 -9.50 -26.40 13.97
N GLY A 239 -9.55 -25.56 15.01
CA GLY A 239 -9.63 -26.01 16.40
C GLY A 239 -10.91 -26.74 16.79
N ARG A 240 -11.94 -26.74 15.93
CA ARG A 240 -13.23 -27.45 16.14
C ARG A 240 -13.35 -28.76 15.36
N LYS A 241 -12.32 -29.15 14.61
CA LYS A 241 -12.37 -30.36 13.78
C LYS A 241 -12.04 -31.61 14.61
N GLY A 242 -12.66 -32.75 14.27
CA GLY A 242 -12.52 -34.00 15.02
C GLY A 242 -11.10 -34.59 15.08
N TYR A 243 -10.18 -34.19 14.20
CA TYR A 243 -8.78 -34.60 14.31
C TYR A 243 -8.09 -34.01 15.56
N VAL A 244 -8.58 -32.87 16.07
CA VAL A 244 -8.09 -32.24 17.30
C VAL A 244 -8.44 -33.12 18.50
N GLU A 245 -9.67 -33.60 18.56
CA GLU A 245 -10.12 -34.54 19.60
C GLU A 245 -9.33 -35.85 19.54
N THR A 246 -9.10 -36.36 18.32
CA THR A 246 -8.27 -37.56 18.11
C THR A 246 -6.83 -37.34 18.57
N ALA A 247 -6.28 -36.14 18.36
CA ALA A 247 -4.94 -35.78 18.81
C ALA A 247 -4.85 -35.72 20.34
N MET A 248 -5.86 -35.16 21.01
CA MET A 248 -5.94 -35.15 22.48
C MET A 248 -6.01 -36.57 23.05
N VAL A 249 -6.80 -37.46 22.44
CA VAL A 249 -6.87 -38.89 22.84
C VAL A 249 -5.52 -39.61 22.66
N LYS A 250 -4.68 -39.13 21.72
CA LYS A 250 -3.32 -39.64 21.50
C LYS A 250 -2.27 -39.05 22.46
N ASN A 251 -2.69 -38.46 23.59
CA ASN A 251 -1.83 -37.85 24.61
C ASN A 251 -0.95 -36.69 24.09
N LEU A 252 -1.44 -35.93 23.10
CA LEU A 252 -0.83 -34.63 22.79
C LEU A 252 -1.28 -33.60 23.83
N ASP A 253 -0.37 -32.69 24.19
CA ASP A 253 -0.62 -31.66 25.19
C ASP A 253 -1.72 -30.68 24.72
N ASP A 254 -2.60 -30.32 25.63
CA ASP A 254 -3.74 -29.43 25.43
C ASP A 254 -3.76 -28.21 26.37
N ASP A 255 -2.71 -28.03 27.18
CA ASP A 255 -2.56 -26.85 28.02
C ASP A 255 -2.04 -25.64 27.22
N TYR A 256 -2.89 -24.62 27.11
CA TYR A 256 -2.59 -23.38 26.39
C TYR A 256 -1.73 -22.38 27.19
N SER A 257 -0.96 -22.82 28.18
CA SER A 257 -0.14 -21.98 29.08
C SER A 257 1.16 -21.45 28.45
N PHE A 258 1.12 -21.04 27.17
CA PHE A 258 2.28 -20.52 26.46
C PHE A 258 2.78 -19.17 26.99
N SER A 259 4.11 -19.01 27.03
CA SER A 259 4.74 -17.73 27.33
C SER A 259 4.62 -16.76 26.16
N PHE A 260 4.55 -15.44 26.44
CA PHE A 260 4.52 -14.42 25.39
C PHE A 260 5.71 -14.51 24.41
N ARG A 261 6.88 -14.91 24.92
CA ARG A 261 8.09 -15.08 24.11
C ARG A 261 7.96 -16.21 23.10
N GLU A 262 7.25 -17.28 23.43
CA GLU A 262 6.99 -18.40 22.51
C GLU A 262 6.02 -18.00 21.40
N LEU A 263 5.02 -17.19 21.72
CA LEU A 263 4.05 -16.66 20.76
C LEU A 263 4.70 -15.70 19.76
N CYS A 264 5.70 -14.94 20.20
CA CYS A 264 6.46 -13.97 19.38
C CYS A 264 7.72 -14.57 18.69
N ARG A 265 7.87 -15.90 18.61
CA ARG A 265 8.95 -16.48 17.82
C ARG A 265 8.67 -16.26 16.33
N VAL A 266 9.70 -15.82 15.58
CA VAL A 266 9.64 -15.63 14.11
C VAL A 266 9.15 -16.90 13.41
N ARG A 267 9.64 -18.06 13.85
CA ARG A 267 9.14 -19.37 13.43
C ARG A 267 8.33 -20.00 14.55
N LYS A 268 7.01 -19.89 14.47
CA LYS A 268 6.09 -20.46 15.45
C LYS A 268 6.13 -21.98 15.37
N ARG A 269 6.50 -22.61 16.49
CA ARG A 269 6.57 -24.06 16.67
C ARG A 269 6.10 -24.38 18.08
N PHE A 270 5.20 -25.36 18.19
CA PHE A 270 4.60 -25.81 19.45
C PHE A 270 4.76 -27.34 19.56
N PRO A 271 6.01 -27.83 19.71
CA PRO A 271 6.28 -29.27 19.64
C PRO A 271 5.49 -30.03 20.72
N GLY A 272 4.87 -31.15 20.33
CA GLY A 272 4.12 -32.00 21.27
C GLY A 272 2.73 -31.48 21.69
N HIS A 273 2.28 -30.35 21.16
CA HIS A 273 1.00 -29.75 21.52
C HIS A 273 0.01 -29.77 20.34
N VAL A 274 -1.28 -30.01 20.62
CA VAL A 274 -2.34 -30.13 19.59
C VAL A 274 -2.44 -28.87 18.72
N PHE A 275 -2.25 -27.70 19.34
CA PHE A 275 -2.22 -26.39 18.67
C PHE A 275 -1.23 -26.30 17.49
N TYR A 276 -0.15 -27.08 17.47
CA TYR A 276 0.78 -27.06 16.34
C TYR A 276 0.12 -27.47 15.03
N HIS A 277 -0.68 -28.53 15.06
CA HIS A 277 -1.41 -29.01 13.90
C HIS A 277 -2.52 -28.04 13.48
N VAL A 278 -3.23 -27.46 14.45
CA VAL A 278 -4.23 -26.40 14.22
C VAL A 278 -3.59 -25.20 13.53
N TYR A 279 -2.44 -24.73 14.02
CA TYR A 279 -1.72 -23.60 13.44
C TYR A 279 -1.21 -23.90 12.02
N LEU A 280 -0.63 -25.08 11.80
CA LEU A 280 -0.13 -25.48 10.48
C LEU A 280 -1.25 -25.53 9.43
N ASN A 281 -2.39 -26.13 9.78
CA ASN A 281 -3.55 -26.24 8.89
C ASN A 281 -4.20 -24.87 8.63
N ALA A 282 -4.33 -24.03 9.65
CA ALA A 282 -4.84 -22.67 9.50
C ALA A 282 -3.91 -21.81 8.63
N ARG A 283 -2.59 -21.96 8.79
CA ARG A 283 -1.59 -21.28 7.97
C ARG A 283 -1.65 -21.70 6.51
N TYR A 284 -1.83 -22.99 6.24
CA TYR A 284 -2.00 -23.48 4.87
C TYR A 284 -3.25 -22.88 4.20
N GLN A 285 -4.37 -22.79 4.91
CA GLN A 285 -5.60 -22.14 4.40
C GLN A 285 -5.47 -20.63 4.24
N TYR A 286 -4.61 -20.00 5.04
CA TYR A 286 -4.37 -18.57 4.97
C TYR A 286 -3.49 -18.15 3.79
N LEU A 287 -2.56 -19.01 3.33
CA LEU A 287 -1.61 -18.68 2.25
C LEU A 287 -2.23 -17.96 1.03
N PRO A 288 -3.36 -18.42 0.45
CA PRO A 288 -3.98 -17.74 -0.69
C PRO A 288 -4.42 -16.30 -0.40
N THR A 289 -4.77 -15.99 0.85
CA THR A 289 -5.24 -14.67 1.25
C THR A 289 -4.14 -13.62 1.23
N LEU A 290 -2.87 -14.03 1.18
CA LEU A 290 -1.73 -13.13 0.98
C LEU A 290 -1.81 -12.38 -0.35
N LYS A 291 -2.47 -12.94 -1.37
CA LYS A 291 -2.71 -12.26 -2.65
C LYS A 291 -3.63 -11.05 -2.49
N GLU A 292 -4.70 -11.21 -1.71
CA GLU A 292 -5.60 -10.10 -1.37
C GLU A 292 -4.88 -9.07 -0.49
N GLN A 293 -4.09 -9.53 0.49
CA GLN A 293 -3.33 -8.64 1.38
C GLN A 293 -2.32 -7.79 0.59
N ALA A 294 -1.68 -8.39 -0.41
CA ALA A 294 -0.74 -7.74 -1.31
C ALA A 294 -1.37 -6.58 -2.09
N SER A 295 -2.59 -6.75 -2.62
CA SER A 295 -3.25 -5.70 -3.40
C SER A 295 -3.60 -4.49 -2.52
N PHE A 296 -4.17 -4.70 -1.35
CA PHE A 296 -4.46 -3.61 -0.43
C PHE A 296 -3.20 -2.93 0.13
N LEU A 297 -2.14 -3.69 0.37
CA LEU A 297 -0.86 -3.14 0.81
C LEU A 297 -0.28 -2.18 -0.23
N ILE A 298 -0.31 -2.55 -1.51
CA ILE A 298 0.20 -1.72 -2.61
C ILE A 298 -0.62 -0.43 -2.71
N SER A 299 -1.96 -0.53 -2.70
CA SER A 299 -2.81 0.67 -2.68
C SER A 299 -2.52 1.57 -1.48
N GLY A 300 -2.31 0.96 -0.31
CA GLY A 300 -1.94 1.65 0.91
C GLY A 300 -0.62 2.41 0.82
N LEU A 301 0.43 1.77 0.30
CA LEU A 301 1.75 2.39 0.12
C LEU A 301 1.69 3.55 -0.88
N ILE A 302 0.97 3.38 -1.99
CA ILE A 302 0.77 4.46 -2.97
C ILE A 302 0.14 5.69 -2.30
N ILE A 303 -0.91 5.50 -1.51
CA ILE A 303 -1.60 6.58 -0.79
C ILE A 303 -0.67 7.27 0.22
N ILE A 304 0.12 6.49 0.96
CA ILE A 304 1.05 7.02 1.97
C ILE A 304 2.13 7.86 1.29
N GLU A 305 2.78 7.34 0.25
CA GLU A 305 3.82 8.06 -0.49
C GLU A 305 3.28 9.36 -1.10
N MET A 306 2.10 9.32 -1.70
CA MET A 306 1.45 10.51 -2.27
C MET A 306 1.09 11.54 -1.18
N ALA A 307 0.59 11.11 -0.02
CA ALA A 307 0.18 12.02 1.06
C ALA A 307 1.38 12.67 1.77
N LEU A 308 2.47 11.92 1.93
CA LEU A 308 3.71 12.41 2.56
C LEU A 308 4.51 13.34 1.62
N ASN A 309 4.28 13.28 0.30
CA ASN A 309 4.92 14.16 -0.69
C ASN A 309 6.45 14.08 -0.61
N ILE A 310 6.97 12.86 -0.47
CA ILE A 310 8.41 12.59 -0.38
C ILE A 310 8.96 12.62 -1.81
N HIS A 311 9.85 13.58 -2.09
CA HIS A 311 10.45 13.74 -3.41
C HIS A 311 11.40 12.58 -3.72
N GLY A 312 11.48 12.16 -4.99
CA GLY A 312 12.31 11.01 -5.38
C GLY A 312 11.75 9.64 -4.98
N HIS A 313 10.46 9.56 -4.64
CA HIS A 313 9.74 8.30 -4.46
C HIS A 313 8.84 7.99 -5.67
N LEU A 314 8.71 6.69 -5.97
CA LEU A 314 8.06 6.20 -7.18
C LEU A 314 6.61 6.71 -7.34
N CYS A 315 5.80 6.68 -6.29
CA CYS A 315 4.39 7.07 -6.38
C CYS A 315 4.20 8.59 -6.39
N TYR A 316 5.15 9.33 -5.83
CA TYR A 316 5.15 10.78 -5.92
C TYR A 316 5.48 11.24 -7.34
N GLU A 317 6.52 10.67 -7.96
CA GLU A 317 6.87 10.91 -9.37
C GLU A 317 5.75 10.50 -10.32
N LEU A 318 5.03 9.41 -10.02
CA LEU A 318 3.82 9.04 -10.75
C LEU A 318 2.78 10.17 -10.75
N LEU A 319 2.53 10.78 -9.58
CA LEU A 319 1.56 11.88 -9.45
C LEU A 319 2.03 13.11 -10.22
N GLN A 320 3.32 13.46 -10.12
CA GLN A 320 3.90 14.57 -10.88
C GLN A 320 3.80 14.32 -12.40
N HIS A 321 4.17 13.13 -12.87
CA HIS A 321 4.08 12.79 -14.29
C HIS A 321 2.63 12.80 -14.81
N LEU A 322 1.65 12.38 -14.00
CA LEU A 322 0.24 12.52 -14.34
C LEU A 322 -0.18 14.01 -14.41
N LEU A 323 0.24 14.83 -13.44
CA LEU A 323 -0.07 16.26 -13.41
C LEU A 323 0.50 17.00 -14.63
N TYR A 324 1.74 16.68 -15.00
CA TYR A 324 2.42 17.25 -16.17
C TYR A 324 2.11 16.51 -17.48
N LYS A 325 1.09 15.64 -17.49
CA LYS A 325 0.62 14.88 -18.66
C LYS A 325 1.70 13.99 -19.32
N ARG A 326 2.79 13.67 -18.62
CA ARG A 326 3.89 12.78 -19.09
C ARG A 326 3.47 11.32 -18.91
N TYR A 327 2.56 10.90 -19.76
CA TYR A 327 1.92 9.60 -19.68
C TYR A 327 2.88 8.43 -20.00
N ASP A 328 3.96 8.66 -20.73
CA ASP A 328 5.02 7.68 -21.02
C ASP A 328 5.70 7.17 -19.73
N ALA A 329 6.13 8.10 -18.88
CA ALA A 329 6.72 7.79 -17.58
C ALA A 329 5.69 7.20 -16.61
N ALA A 330 4.48 7.78 -16.58
CA ALA A 330 3.40 7.27 -15.73
C ALA A 330 3.02 5.81 -16.08
N LEU A 331 2.91 5.47 -17.36
CA LEU A 331 2.64 4.10 -17.82
C LEU A 331 3.76 3.13 -17.43
N THR A 332 5.01 3.59 -17.47
CA THR A 332 6.17 2.79 -17.05
C THR A 332 6.13 2.46 -15.56
N ILE A 333 5.81 3.46 -14.72
CA ILE A 333 5.67 3.25 -13.28
C ILE A 333 4.48 2.32 -12.97
N LEU A 334 3.33 2.51 -13.62
CA LEU A 334 2.16 1.64 -13.47
C LEU A 334 2.44 0.19 -13.89
N MET A 335 3.21 -0.01 -14.96
CA MET A 335 3.71 -1.33 -15.36
C MET A 335 4.59 -1.94 -14.27
N GLY A 336 5.51 -1.16 -13.70
CA GLY A 336 6.32 -1.59 -12.56
C GLY A 336 5.46 -2.07 -11.38
N ILE A 337 4.48 -1.27 -10.96
CA ILE A 337 3.56 -1.62 -9.88
C ILE A 337 2.81 -2.93 -10.20
N PHE A 338 2.32 -3.08 -11.44
CA PHE A 338 1.69 -4.32 -11.89
C PHE A 338 2.63 -5.53 -11.78
N LEU A 339 3.89 -5.39 -12.17
CA LEU A 339 4.88 -6.45 -12.05
C LEU A 339 5.12 -6.84 -10.59
N ILE A 340 5.13 -5.90 -9.63
CA ILE A 340 5.22 -6.21 -8.19
C ILE A 340 4.02 -7.03 -7.72
N VAL A 341 2.79 -6.61 -8.06
CA VAL A 341 1.58 -7.37 -7.72
C VAL A 341 1.68 -8.79 -8.30
N LYS A 342 2.05 -8.89 -9.58
CA LYS A 342 2.07 -10.16 -10.31
C LYS A 342 3.13 -11.13 -9.79
N THR A 343 4.33 -10.62 -9.52
CA THR A 343 5.42 -11.41 -8.91
C THR A 343 5.02 -11.92 -7.53
N THR A 344 4.28 -11.13 -6.75
CA THR A 344 3.74 -11.57 -5.46
C THR A 344 2.70 -12.68 -5.62
N GLU A 345 1.76 -12.56 -6.56
CA GLU A 345 0.78 -13.62 -6.83
C GLU A 345 1.45 -14.95 -7.18
N ILE A 346 2.42 -14.90 -8.11
CA ILE A 346 3.19 -16.07 -8.55
C ILE A 346 3.98 -16.65 -7.37
N GLY A 347 4.61 -15.78 -6.56
CA GLY A 347 5.35 -16.19 -5.37
C GLY A 347 4.48 -16.91 -4.33
N VAL A 348 3.25 -16.43 -4.10
CA VAL A 348 2.28 -17.08 -3.20
C VAL A 348 1.83 -18.43 -3.74
N ASP A 349 1.56 -18.56 -5.05
CA ASP A 349 1.19 -19.86 -5.64
C ASP A 349 2.34 -20.87 -5.59
N LEU A 350 3.57 -20.44 -5.90
CA LEU A 350 4.77 -21.27 -5.76
C LEU A 350 4.96 -21.73 -4.31
N TRP A 351 4.70 -20.85 -3.33
CA TRP A 351 4.77 -21.21 -1.93
C TRP A 351 3.68 -22.20 -1.55
N LYS A 352 2.44 -21.98 -1.98
CA LYS A 352 1.33 -22.91 -1.75
C LYS A 352 1.63 -24.28 -2.33
N ASP A 353 2.07 -24.36 -3.59
CA ASP A 353 2.43 -25.61 -4.25
C ASP A 353 3.53 -26.37 -3.51
N ARG A 354 4.55 -25.66 -3.02
CA ARG A 354 5.63 -26.26 -2.20
C ARG A 354 5.09 -26.83 -0.90
N GLU A 355 4.16 -26.13 -0.25
CA GLU A 355 3.56 -26.59 0.99
C GLU A 355 2.61 -27.76 0.76
N THR A 356 1.78 -27.74 -0.29
CA THR A 356 0.92 -28.86 -0.70
C THR A 356 1.73 -30.14 -0.91
N ARG A 357 2.85 -30.06 -1.65
CA ARG A 357 3.74 -31.22 -1.84
C ARG A 357 4.37 -31.73 -0.54
N ARG A 358 4.56 -30.88 0.47
CA ARG A 358 5.00 -31.35 1.79
C ARG A 358 3.89 -32.08 2.51
N TYR A 359 2.66 -31.57 2.45
CA TYR A 359 1.50 -32.22 3.06
C TYR A 359 1.13 -33.55 2.42
N GLU A 360 1.28 -33.70 1.11
CA GLU A 360 0.96 -34.94 0.38
C GLU A 360 2.03 -36.04 0.54
N ASN A 361 3.26 -35.68 0.92
CA ASN A 361 4.39 -36.61 1.10
C ASN A 361 4.64 -36.97 2.58
N ILE A 362 3.76 -36.56 3.50
CA ILE A 362 3.72 -36.97 4.91
C ILE A 362 2.53 -37.90 5.08
#